data_AF-A0A6S7HD33-F1
#
_entry.id   AF-A0A6S7HD33-F1
#
_cell.length_a   1.000
_cell.length_b   1.000
_cell.length_c   1.000
_cell.angle_alpha   90.00
_cell.angle_beta   90.00
_cell.angle_gamma   90.00
#
_symmetry.space_group_name_H-M   'P 1'
#
loop_
_entity.id
_entity.type
_entity.pdbx_description
1 polymer ?
#
loop_
_entity_poly.entity_id
_entity_poly.type
_entity_poly.pdbx_seq_one_letter_code
_entity_poly.pdbx_strand_id
1 'polypeptide(L)'
;MKKETSLIFRQFPELTGSKQMAFIRDITISMKSGDYDKAVKLSHHLIKLSLKGLNYYQKYDRLLLSCMVTLGFLGWISCVILRIFRETSKNSKKNDKWNSLINKIFFGVGCTAVVLLQIEKAPITHYLYCLLPLVCWNYVVQQWTTIKILCVTSLNNVLKLVLSLLLVTLGLEVLVLSFFYRYILSVGLILLATWPLATPLVKTHAVTVGLWIIHCLTLAWFPLLPVVGRDSNYQLVTLAGIVSLIEAVVVLYLYKKNKGCFNTMTKVVLVIQFLTLVSAVAILNHSAYNLSLKRGIPRVNHIFSWLTVICCVFLPTLVTDALVLRLLSTTMSLFPVYLLLSTSYEALFFLVLSSTMALWLTLEHQLSSCFQDYPNTSLAQIPVHDPRDGHARKVSFDDLRCAFFFVYFIITAFFGTGNIASINTFDPTTVYCFITVFSPFVMGSLLILKILIPFVVVTCVFDAVHVVCKVPVNRLFLLVLIMTDFLALQFFYLVQDYGSWLEIGTSISHFVIMLSFIIYLFFIFGIARYFTRNTWWNSIKTHIQ
;
A
#
# COMPACT_ATOMS: atom_id res chain seq x y z
N MET A 1 15.80 -14.40 37.79
CA MET A 1 14.93 -13.45 37.06
C MET A 1 13.54 -14.01 36.76
N LYS A 2 13.22 -14.64 35.60
CA LYS A 2 11.81 -15.02 35.33
C LYS A 2 11.18 -15.96 36.37
N LYS A 3 11.94 -16.92 36.89
CA LYS A 3 11.52 -17.81 38.00
C LYS A 3 11.12 -17.06 39.28
N GLU A 4 11.66 -15.86 39.50
CA GLU A 4 11.41 -15.06 40.71
C GLU A 4 10.29 -14.03 40.51
N THR A 5 9.93 -13.72 39.25
CA THR A 5 9.00 -12.63 38.94
C THR A 5 7.70 -13.10 38.30
N SER A 6 7.67 -14.18 37.51
CA SER A 6 6.44 -14.62 36.85
C SER A 6 5.49 -15.38 37.79
N LEU A 7 4.21 -15.00 37.80
CA LEU A 7 3.19 -15.60 38.68
C LEU A 7 2.87 -17.06 38.34
N ILE A 8 3.01 -17.46 37.07
CA ILE A 8 2.81 -18.83 36.59
C ILE A 8 4.07 -19.24 35.82
N PHE A 9 5.17 -19.49 36.54
CA PHE A 9 6.41 -19.98 35.93
C PHE A 9 6.29 -21.47 35.58
N ARG A 10 6.40 -21.79 34.29
CA ARG A 10 6.56 -23.18 33.82
C ARG A 10 8.01 -23.43 33.44
N GLN A 11 8.72 -24.22 34.26
CA GLN A 11 10.08 -24.64 33.98
C GLN A 11 10.13 -25.57 32.75
N PHE A 12 11.21 -25.49 31.98
CA PHE A 12 11.46 -26.42 30.87
C PHE A 12 11.54 -27.88 31.40
N PRO A 13 10.61 -28.77 30.99
CA PRO A 13 10.41 -30.07 31.64
C PRO A 13 11.54 -31.09 31.40
N GLU A 14 12.28 -30.94 30.30
CA GLU A 14 13.40 -31.83 29.96
C GLU A 14 14.68 -31.49 30.74
N LEU A 15 14.78 -30.27 31.30
CA LEU A 15 15.96 -29.80 32.04
C LEU A 15 15.57 -29.14 33.37
N THR A 16 14.82 -29.87 34.20
CA THR A 16 14.62 -29.49 35.60
C THR A 16 15.94 -29.53 36.37
N GLY A 17 16.03 -28.79 37.48
CA GLY A 17 17.29 -28.67 38.25
C GLY A 17 17.84 -30.03 38.70
N SER A 18 16.97 -30.98 39.06
CA SER A 18 17.36 -32.35 39.40
C SER A 18 17.92 -33.13 38.20
N LYS A 19 17.31 -33.02 37.02
CA LYS A 19 17.78 -33.66 35.78
C LYS A 19 19.10 -33.07 35.31
N GLN A 20 19.26 -31.74 35.40
CA GLN A 20 20.52 -31.07 35.09
C GLN A 20 21.67 -31.58 35.96
N MET A 21 21.44 -31.67 37.28
CA MET A 21 22.42 -32.22 38.22
C MET A 21 22.74 -33.69 37.93
N ALA A 22 21.74 -34.50 37.55
CA ALA A 22 21.94 -35.88 37.15
C ALA A 22 22.82 -35.98 35.89
N PHE A 23 22.55 -35.20 34.84
CA PHE A 23 23.38 -35.19 33.63
C PHE A 23 24.83 -34.79 33.90
N ILE A 24 25.05 -33.74 34.70
CA ILE A 24 26.42 -33.30 35.07
C ILE A 24 27.14 -34.40 35.87
N ARG A 25 26.44 -35.06 36.80
CA ARG A 25 26.99 -36.16 37.58
C ARG A 25 27.38 -37.34 36.68
N ASP A 26 26.50 -37.75 35.77
CA ASP A 26 26.72 -38.90 34.91
C ASP A 26 27.84 -38.65 33.88
N ILE A 27 27.98 -37.41 33.39
CA ILE A 27 29.14 -36.97 32.58
C ILE A 27 30.42 -37.05 33.41
N THR A 28 30.41 -36.54 34.64
CA THR A 28 31.59 -36.53 35.53
C THR A 28 32.04 -37.94 35.90
N ILE A 29 31.10 -38.85 36.15
CA ILE A 29 31.39 -40.27 36.42
C ILE A 29 32.01 -40.92 35.18
N SER A 30 31.44 -40.71 33.99
CA SER A 30 31.95 -41.29 32.74
C SER A 30 33.36 -40.79 32.39
N MET A 31 33.67 -39.51 32.69
CA MET A 31 35.03 -38.98 32.55
C MET A 31 36.01 -39.62 33.53
N LYS A 32 35.61 -39.84 34.79
CA LYS A 32 36.46 -40.48 35.81
C LYS A 32 36.68 -41.97 35.55
N SER A 33 35.74 -42.66 34.91
CA SER A 33 35.86 -44.08 34.57
C SER A 33 36.60 -44.34 33.25
N GLY A 34 37.08 -43.30 32.54
CA GLY A 34 37.79 -43.42 31.26
C GLY A 34 36.90 -43.69 30.04
N ASP A 35 35.56 -43.64 30.18
CA ASP A 35 34.61 -43.85 29.09
C ASP A 35 34.30 -42.51 28.38
N TYR A 36 35.30 -42.04 27.63
CA TYR A 36 35.25 -40.74 26.98
C TYR A 36 34.15 -40.65 25.91
N ASP A 37 33.88 -41.73 25.17
CA ASP A 37 32.83 -41.75 24.14
C ASP A 37 31.44 -41.50 24.74
N LYS A 38 31.14 -42.13 25.88
CA LYS A 38 29.89 -41.90 26.59
C LYS A 38 29.81 -40.48 27.16
N ALA A 39 30.91 -39.97 27.70
CA ALA A 39 30.98 -38.59 28.20
C ALA A 39 30.73 -37.56 27.08
N VAL A 40 31.31 -37.77 25.89
CA VAL A 40 31.10 -36.92 24.70
C VAL A 40 29.65 -36.97 24.24
N LYS A 41 29.03 -38.17 24.16
CA LYS A 41 27.62 -38.32 23.76
C LYS A 41 26.67 -37.62 24.75
N LEU A 42 26.87 -37.81 26.06
CA LEU A 42 26.06 -37.16 27.09
C LEU A 42 26.23 -35.63 27.07
N SER A 43 27.45 -35.15 26.84
CA SER A 43 27.73 -33.71 26.70
C SER A 43 27.01 -33.10 25.49
N HIS A 44 27.07 -33.74 24.32
CA HIS A 44 26.32 -33.30 23.13
C HIS A 44 24.80 -33.30 23.37
N HIS A 45 24.29 -34.30 24.07
CA HIS A 45 22.88 -34.36 24.44
C HIS A 45 22.47 -33.20 25.36
N LEU A 46 23.30 -32.91 26.38
CA LEU A 46 23.10 -31.78 27.29
C LEU A 46 23.16 -30.43 26.57
N ILE A 47 24.08 -30.25 25.61
CA ILE A 47 24.15 -29.04 24.76
C ILE A 47 22.85 -28.88 23.98
N LYS A 48 22.37 -29.94 23.32
CA LYS A 48 21.12 -29.91 22.54
C LYS A 48 19.91 -29.58 23.40
N LEU A 49 19.81 -30.17 24.59
CA LEU A 49 18.77 -29.86 25.58
C LEU A 49 18.85 -28.42 26.09
N SER A 50 20.06 -27.92 26.36
CA SER A 50 20.29 -26.55 26.84
C SER A 50 19.89 -25.52 25.78
N LEU A 51 20.20 -25.76 24.50
CA LEU A 51 19.76 -24.92 23.39
C LEU A 51 18.23 -24.91 23.24
N LYS A 52 17.57 -26.07 23.37
CA LYS A 52 16.10 -26.14 23.41
C LYS A 52 15.52 -25.36 24.59
N GLY A 53 16.12 -25.49 25.77
CA GLY A 53 15.71 -24.77 26.98
C GLY A 53 15.87 -23.26 26.82
N LEU A 54 16.98 -22.80 26.24
CA LEU A 54 17.22 -21.40 25.93
C LEU A 54 16.13 -20.84 24.99
N ASN A 55 15.83 -21.55 23.90
CA ASN A 55 14.77 -21.18 22.97
C ASN A 55 13.38 -21.12 23.64
N TYR A 56 13.08 -22.07 24.54
CA TYR A 56 11.83 -22.08 25.30
C TYR A 56 11.67 -20.81 26.16
N TYR A 57 12.72 -20.40 26.88
CA TYR A 57 12.65 -19.21 27.72
C TYR A 57 12.67 -17.90 26.93
N GLN A 58 13.36 -17.85 25.79
CA GLN A 58 13.32 -16.70 24.89
C GLN A 58 11.91 -16.50 24.29
N LYS A 59 11.20 -17.58 23.95
CA LYS A 59 9.84 -17.53 23.38
C LYS A 59 8.73 -17.55 24.43
N TYR A 60 9.06 -17.48 25.72
CA TYR A 60 8.11 -17.70 26.81
C TYR A 60 6.89 -16.75 26.76
N ASP A 61 7.11 -15.46 26.51
CA ASP A 61 6.04 -14.46 26.44
C ASP A 61 5.44 -14.34 25.04
N ARG A 62 5.98 -15.07 24.04
CA ARG A 62 5.63 -14.89 22.62
C ARG A 62 4.15 -15.14 22.38
N LEU A 63 3.57 -16.18 23.00
CA LEU A 63 2.15 -16.51 22.83
C LEU A 63 1.24 -15.43 23.41
N LEU A 64 1.52 -14.98 24.65
CA LEU A 64 0.77 -13.92 25.32
C LEU A 64 0.81 -12.64 24.48
N LEU A 65 2.02 -12.23 24.09
CA LEU A 65 2.22 -11.00 23.32
C LEU A 65 1.56 -11.07 21.95
N SER A 66 1.67 -12.20 21.26
CA SER A 66 1.01 -12.41 19.96
C SER A 66 -0.51 -12.32 20.11
N CYS A 67 -1.09 -12.94 21.14
CA CYS A 67 -2.52 -12.83 21.43
C CYS A 67 -2.94 -11.37 21.66
N MET A 68 -2.20 -10.62 22.48
CA MET A 68 -2.50 -9.21 22.74
C MET A 68 -2.38 -8.34 21.48
N VAL A 69 -1.34 -8.53 20.67
CA VAL A 69 -1.17 -7.83 19.38
C VAL A 69 -2.35 -8.13 18.47
N THR A 70 -2.78 -9.40 18.37
CA THR A 70 -3.90 -9.78 17.51
C THR A 70 -5.23 -9.21 17.99
N LEU A 71 -5.48 -9.21 19.30
CA LEU A 71 -6.63 -8.53 19.89
C LEU A 71 -6.58 -7.02 19.63
N GLY A 72 -5.39 -6.41 19.61
CA GLY A 72 -5.18 -5.02 19.23
C GLY A 72 -5.58 -4.74 17.79
N PHE A 73 -5.04 -5.50 16.83
CA PHE A 73 -5.40 -5.37 15.41
C PHE A 73 -6.89 -5.64 15.15
N LEU A 74 -7.44 -6.73 15.69
CA LEU A 74 -8.87 -7.06 15.54
C LEU A 74 -9.77 -6.00 16.19
N GLY A 75 -9.38 -5.48 17.35
CA GLY A 75 -10.08 -4.39 18.03
C GLY A 75 -10.05 -3.10 17.20
N TRP A 76 -8.90 -2.74 16.65
CA TRP A 76 -8.74 -1.57 15.78
C TRP A 76 -9.56 -1.69 14.49
N ILE A 77 -9.46 -2.81 13.77
CA ILE A 77 -10.27 -3.10 12.58
C ILE A 77 -11.76 -2.99 12.91
N SER A 78 -12.19 -3.53 14.05
CA SER A 78 -13.59 -3.43 14.51
C SER A 78 -14.01 -1.98 14.78
N CYS A 79 -13.15 -1.15 15.39
CA CYS A 79 -13.41 0.29 15.56
C CYS A 79 -13.60 0.99 14.21
N VAL A 80 -12.76 0.68 13.22
CA VAL A 80 -12.83 1.26 11.87
C VAL A 80 -14.12 0.84 11.16
N ILE A 81 -14.48 -0.44 11.20
CA ILE A 81 -15.74 -0.97 10.65
C ILE A 81 -16.93 -0.24 11.28
N LEU A 82 -16.97 -0.13 12.62
CA LEU A 82 -18.04 0.56 13.32
C LEU A 82 -18.15 2.03 12.92
N ARG A 83 -17.03 2.71 12.68
CA ARG A 83 -17.01 4.10 12.22
C ARG A 83 -17.64 4.25 10.83
N ILE A 84 -17.41 3.32 9.91
CA ILE A 84 -18.02 3.32 8.57
C ILE A 84 -19.55 3.23 8.66
N PHE A 85 -20.07 2.36 9.53
CA PHE A 85 -21.52 2.11 9.65
C PHE A 85 -22.25 3.11 10.55
N ARG A 86 -21.58 3.68 11.56
CA ARG A 86 -22.20 4.58 12.55
C ARG A 86 -22.80 5.85 11.95
N GLU A 87 -22.16 6.44 10.93
CA GLU A 87 -22.70 7.62 10.25
C GLU A 87 -24.00 7.33 9.48
N THR A 88 -24.26 6.07 9.14
CA THR A 88 -25.51 5.64 8.49
C THR A 88 -26.66 5.56 9.51
N SER A 89 -26.33 5.50 10.80
CA SER A 89 -27.25 5.39 11.93
C SER A 89 -27.19 6.62 12.82
N LYS A 90 -27.43 7.82 12.26
CA LYS A 90 -27.51 9.08 13.03
C LYS A 90 -28.57 9.06 14.14
N ASN A 91 -29.50 8.11 14.14
CA ASN A 91 -30.60 8.00 15.11
C ASN A 91 -30.33 7.08 16.31
N SER A 92 -29.11 6.54 16.51
CA SER A 92 -28.84 5.71 17.69
C SER A 92 -28.70 6.58 18.95
N LYS A 93 -29.69 6.56 19.84
CA LYS A 93 -29.58 7.17 21.18
C LYS A 93 -28.38 6.56 21.92
N LYS A 94 -27.48 7.40 22.43
CA LYS A 94 -26.39 6.95 23.31
C LYS A 94 -27.00 6.40 24.59
N ASN A 95 -26.65 5.16 24.96
CA ASN A 95 -27.04 4.58 26.23
C ASN A 95 -25.97 4.89 27.28
N ASP A 96 -26.07 6.06 27.91
CA ASP A 96 -25.04 6.57 28.82
C ASP A 96 -24.82 5.67 30.05
N LYS A 97 -25.88 4.96 30.51
CA LYS A 97 -25.77 3.97 31.59
C LYS A 97 -24.91 2.77 31.18
N TRP A 98 -25.13 2.24 29.98
CA TRP A 98 -24.31 1.14 29.41
C TRP A 98 -22.86 1.57 29.26
N ASN A 99 -22.62 2.75 28.66
CA ASN A 99 -21.27 3.25 28.45
C ASN A 99 -20.50 3.45 29.76
N SER A 100 -21.17 3.97 30.80
CA SER A 100 -20.56 4.12 32.13
C SER A 100 -20.19 2.77 32.76
N LEU A 101 -21.07 1.76 32.64
CA LEU A 101 -20.81 0.42 33.13
C LEU A 101 -19.60 -0.23 32.44
N ILE A 102 -19.57 -0.18 31.10
CA ILE A 102 -18.47 -0.74 30.30
C ILE A 102 -17.15 -0.05 30.62
N ASN A 103 -17.14 1.29 30.74
CA ASN A 103 -15.94 2.02 31.14
C ASN A 103 -15.40 1.58 32.51
N LYS A 104 -16.27 1.37 33.51
CA LYS A 104 -15.85 0.89 34.84
C LYS A 104 -15.25 -0.51 34.77
N ILE A 105 -15.85 -1.42 34.00
CA ILE A 105 -15.36 -2.79 33.83
C ILE A 105 -13.97 -2.77 33.18
N PHE A 106 -13.83 -2.11 32.01
CA PHE A 106 -12.55 -2.05 31.30
C PHE A 106 -11.47 -1.31 32.08
N PHE A 107 -11.82 -0.28 32.86
CA PHE A 107 -10.89 0.38 33.77
C PHE A 107 -10.40 -0.57 34.87
N GLY A 108 -11.32 -1.33 35.49
CA GLY A 108 -10.97 -2.37 36.46
C GLY A 108 -10.03 -3.42 35.87
N VAL A 109 -10.34 -3.95 34.67
CA VAL A 109 -9.47 -4.90 33.96
C VAL A 109 -8.10 -4.27 33.67
N GLY A 110 -8.06 -3.02 33.20
CA GLY A 110 -6.81 -2.29 32.97
C GLY A 110 -5.96 -2.15 34.22
N CYS A 111 -6.55 -1.76 35.36
CA CYS A 111 -5.85 -1.68 36.64
C CYS A 111 -5.30 -3.05 37.07
N THR A 112 -6.09 -4.12 36.94
CA THR A 112 -5.62 -5.47 37.27
C THR A 112 -4.45 -5.91 36.38
N ALA A 113 -4.49 -5.60 35.07
CA ALA A 113 -3.41 -5.92 34.15
C ALA A 113 -2.12 -5.16 34.51
N VAL A 114 -2.21 -3.88 34.87
CA VAL A 114 -1.05 -3.07 35.30
C VAL A 114 -0.46 -3.63 36.60
N VAL A 115 -1.28 -3.99 37.58
CA VAL A 115 -0.81 -4.58 38.84
C VAL A 115 -0.11 -5.91 38.59
N LEU A 116 -0.68 -6.79 37.75
CA LEU A 116 -0.06 -8.05 37.38
C LEU A 116 1.30 -7.85 36.71
N LEU A 117 1.40 -6.93 35.74
CA LEU A 117 2.67 -6.62 35.05
C LEU A 117 3.72 -6.02 36.00
N GLN A 118 3.28 -5.24 36.99
CA GLN A 118 4.17 -4.65 37.99
C GLN A 118 4.72 -5.72 38.94
N ILE A 119 3.87 -6.67 39.35
CA ILE A 119 4.29 -7.86 40.13
C ILE A 119 5.31 -8.66 39.31
N GLU A 120 5.07 -8.83 38.01
CA GLU A 120 5.96 -9.58 37.11
C GLU A 120 7.25 -8.82 36.74
N LYS A 121 7.41 -7.56 37.16
CA LYS A 121 8.51 -6.65 36.78
C LYS A 121 8.73 -6.64 35.26
N ALA A 122 7.64 -6.67 34.49
CA ALA A 122 7.67 -6.71 33.04
C ALA A 122 8.27 -5.41 32.47
N PRO A 123 8.94 -5.45 31.31
CA PRO A 123 9.44 -4.24 30.69
C PRO A 123 8.30 -3.35 30.18
N ILE A 124 8.56 -2.04 30.08
CA ILE A 124 7.57 -0.99 29.77
C ILE A 124 6.77 -1.32 28.49
N THR A 125 7.39 -1.99 27.52
CA THR A 125 6.73 -2.41 26.27
C THR A 125 5.50 -3.28 26.49
N HIS A 126 5.49 -4.14 27.52
CA HIS A 126 4.37 -5.06 27.79
C HIS A 126 3.12 -4.32 28.27
N TYR A 127 3.30 -3.21 28.99
CA TYR A 127 2.18 -2.35 29.39
C TYR A 127 1.44 -1.78 28.18
N LEU A 128 2.20 -1.32 27.18
CA LEU A 128 1.62 -0.78 25.95
C LEU A 128 0.80 -1.84 25.20
N TYR A 129 1.35 -3.04 25.04
CA TYR A 129 0.68 -4.13 24.33
C TYR A 129 -0.56 -4.66 25.04
N CYS A 130 -0.60 -4.68 26.37
CA CYS A 130 -1.76 -5.14 27.13
C CYS A 130 -2.86 -4.06 27.24
N LEU A 131 -2.50 -2.78 27.33
CA LEU A 131 -3.46 -1.69 27.53
C LEU A 131 -4.15 -1.27 26.21
N LEU A 132 -3.43 -1.24 25.10
CA LEU A 132 -3.97 -0.76 23.82
C LEU A 132 -5.22 -1.56 23.36
N PRO A 133 -5.22 -2.91 23.36
CA PRO A 133 -6.41 -3.68 22.99
C PRO A 133 -7.60 -3.38 23.89
N LEU A 134 -7.39 -3.18 25.19
CA LEU A 134 -8.46 -2.87 26.14
C LEU A 134 -9.17 -1.56 25.78
N VAL A 135 -8.41 -0.54 25.37
CA VAL A 135 -8.99 0.74 24.93
C VAL A 135 -9.84 0.56 23.66
N CYS A 136 -9.34 -0.19 22.67
CA CYS A 136 -10.08 -0.46 21.44
C CYS A 136 -11.37 -1.25 21.71
N TRP A 137 -11.28 -2.34 22.46
CA TRP A 137 -12.44 -3.19 22.76
C TRP A 137 -13.47 -2.49 23.65
N ASN A 138 -13.05 -1.61 24.55
CA ASN A 138 -13.97 -0.73 25.29
C ASN A 138 -14.84 0.09 24.32
N TYR A 139 -14.22 0.73 23.32
CA TYR A 139 -14.97 1.48 22.30
C TYR A 139 -15.92 0.60 21.49
N VAL A 140 -15.47 -0.58 21.07
CA VAL A 140 -16.29 -1.54 20.27
C VAL A 140 -17.55 -1.93 21.05
N VAL A 141 -17.41 -2.33 22.32
CA VAL A 141 -18.52 -2.80 23.16
C VAL A 141 -19.51 -1.67 23.49
N GLN A 142 -19.05 -0.43 23.58
CA GLN A 142 -19.94 0.72 23.74
C GLN A 142 -20.88 0.93 22.53
N GLN A 143 -20.47 0.52 21.33
CA GLN A 143 -21.27 0.66 20.10
C GLN A 143 -22.18 -0.55 19.82
N TRP A 144 -22.62 -1.27 20.87
CA TRP A 144 -23.42 -2.49 20.78
C TRP A 144 -24.69 -2.36 19.93
N THR A 145 -25.35 -1.20 19.93
CA THR A 145 -26.54 -0.94 19.10
C THR A 145 -26.22 -0.99 17.60
N THR A 146 -25.09 -0.41 17.18
CA THR A 146 -24.60 -0.45 15.80
C THR A 146 -24.21 -1.87 15.39
N ILE A 147 -23.57 -2.64 16.30
CA ILE A 147 -23.23 -4.06 16.06
C ILE A 147 -24.50 -4.88 15.82
N LYS A 148 -25.55 -4.69 16.64
CA LYS A 148 -26.84 -5.36 16.46
C LYS A 148 -27.46 -5.05 15.11
N ILE A 149 -27.49 -3.76 14.72
CA ILE A 149 -28.02 -3.34 13.42
C ILE A 149 -27.22 -3.99 12.28
N LEU A 150 -25.88 -3.95 12.36
CA LEU A 150 -25.01 -4.55 11.36
C LEU A 150 -25.24 -6.05 11.22
N CYS A 151 -25.38 -6.77 12.33
CA CYS A 151 -25.64 -8.21 12.35
C CYS A 151 -26.98 -8.53 11.67
N VAL A 152 -28.03 -7.78 11.99
CA VAL A 152 -29.35 -7.94 11.36
C VAL A 152 -29.31 -7.60 9.87
N THR A 153 -28.66 -6.51 9.46
CA THR A 153 -28.56 -6.16 8.04
C THR A 153 -27.69 -7.14 7.25
N SER A 154 -26.65 -7.67 7.88
CA SER A 154 -25.79 -8.73 7.35
C SER A 154 -26.56 -10.03 7.13
N LEU A 155 -27.47 -10.38 8.04
CA LEU A 155 -28.28 -11.60 7.96
C LEU A 155 -29.24 -11.61 6.77
N ASN A 156 -29.66 -10.45 6.27
CA ASN A 156 -30.52 -10.39 5.08
C ASN A 156 -29.78 -10.74 3.79
N ASN A 157 -28.44 -10.62 3.74
CA ASN A 157 -27.62 -10.85 2.54
C ASN A 157 -26.36 -11.68 2.86
N VAL A 158 -26.50 -12.73 3.68
CA VAL A 158 -25.36 -13.55 4.17
C VAL A 158 -24.53 -14.11 3.03
N LEU A 159 -25.17 -14.67 1.99
CA LEU A 159 -24.45 -15.28 0.87
C LEU A 159 -23.54 -14.28 0.16
N LYS A 160 -24.06 -13.08 -0.15
CA LYS A 160 -23.28 -12.03 -0.83
C LYS A 160 -22.14 -11.51 0.05
N LEU A 161 -22.38 -11.37 1.36
CA LEU A 161 -21.35 -10.97 2.32
C LEU A 161 -20.24 -12.03 2.41
N VAL A 162 -20.60 -13.29 2.64
CA VAL A 162 -19.62 -14.38 2.79
C VAL A 162 -18.79 -14.54 1.52
N LEU A 163 -19.43 -14.51 0.34
CA LEU A 163 -18.72 -14.58 -0.93
C LEU A 163 -17.79 -13.39 -1.14
N SER A 164 -18.24 -12.17 -0.82
CA SER A 164 -17.42 -10.96 -0.92
C SER A 164 -16.22 -11.00 0.02
N LEU A 165 -16.41 -11.43 1.28
CA LEU A 165 -15.32 -11.53 2.24
C LEU A 165 -14.32 -12.61 1.81
N LEU A 166 -14.80 -13.76 1.36
CA LEU A 166 -13.95 -14.85 0.88
C LEU A 166 -13.12 -14.45 -0.34
N LEU A 167 -13.72 -13.74 -1.31
CA LEU A 167 -12.98 -13.26 -2.48
C LEU A 167 -11.86 -12.29 -2.07
N VAL A 168 -12.13 -11.45 -1.09
CA VAL A 168 -11.18 -10.43 -0.62
C VAL A 168 -10.09 -11.03 0.24
N THR A 169 -10.39 -11.99 1.11
CA THR A 169 -9.36 -12.71 1.86
C THR A 169 -8.45 -13.48 0.91
N LEU A 170 -9.01 -14.19 -0.09
CA LEU A 170 -8.20 -14.83 -1.13
C LEU A 170 -7.33 -13.82 -1.90
N GLY A 171 -7.91 -12.67 -2.27
CA GLY A 171 -7.16 -11.60 -2.93
C GLY A 171 -6.04 -11.03 -2.06
N LEU A 172 -6.25 -10.88 -0.76
CA LEU A 172 -5.22 -10.44 0.19
C LEU A 172 -4.13 -11.50 0.36
N GLU A 173 -4.45 -12.79 0.36
CA GLU A 173 -3.43 -13.85 0.39
C GLU A 173 -2.56 -13.85 -0.88
N VAL A 174 -3.14 -13.60 -2.06
CA VAL A 174 -2.38 -13.39 -3.30
C VAL A 174 -1.39 -12.22 -3.13
N LEU A 175 -1.81 -11.14 -2.47
CA LEU A 175 -0.96 -10.00 -2.17
C LEU A 175 0.14 -10.33 -1.15
N VAL A 176 -0.14 -11.12 -0.11
CA VAL A 176 0.89 -11.61 0.83
C VAL A 176 1.94 -12.41 0.09
N LEU A 177 1.51 -13.36 -0.74
CA LEU A 177 2.40 -14.22 -1.50
C LEU A 177 3.25 -13.44 -2.51
N SER A 178 2.77 -12.29 -2.99
CA SER A 178 3.54 -11.41 -3.90
C SER A 178 4.85 -10.88 -3.30
N PHE A 179 4.94 -10.75 -1.97
CA PHE A 179 6.18 -10.35 -1.29
C PHE A 179 7.25 -11.43 -1.33
N PHE A 180 6.84 -12.70 -1.48
CA PHE A 180 7.78 -13.82 -1.64
C PHE A 180 8.06 -14.09 -3.12
N TYR A 181 7.03 -13.99 -3.96
CA TYR A 181 7.10 -14.33 -5.38
C TYR A 181 6.42 -13.27 -6.25
N ARG A 182 7.24 -12.44 -6.91
CA ARG A 182 6.77 -11.33 -7.76
C ARG A 182 5.80 -11.76 -8.87
N TYR A 183 5.98 -12.95 -9.45
CA TYR A 183 5.12 -13.46 -10.54
C TYR A 183 3.65 -13.69 -10.11
N ILE A 184 3.36 -13.75 -8.81
CA ILE A 184 1.99 -13.91 -8.30
C ILE A 184 1.14 -12.66 -8.61
N LEU A 185 1.76 -11.48 -8.75
CA LEU A 185 1.08 -10.29 -9.24
C LEU A 185 0.62 -10.44 -10.70
N SER A 186 1.30 -11.24 -11.51
CA SER A 186 0.83 -11.55 -12.86
C SER A 186 -0.45 -12.38 -12.81
N VAL A 187 -0.51 -13.37 -11.90
CA VAL A 187 -1.70 -14.20 -11.69
C VAL A 187 -2.89 -13.35 -11.23
N GLY A 188 -2.68 -12.46 -10.25
CA GLY A 188 -3.75 -11.55 -9.80
C GLY A 188 -4.21 -10.59 -10.89
N LEU A 189 -3.31 -10.08 -11.75
CA LEU A 189 -3.66 -9.21 -12.88
C LEU A 189 -4.48 -9.94 -13.95
N ILE A 190 -4.17 -11.22 -14.22
CA ILE A 190 -4.96 -12.06 -15.10
C ILE A 190 -6.37 -12.28 -14.51
N LEU A 191 -6.48 -12.52 -13.20
CA LEU A 191 -7.79 -12.62 -12.54
C LEU A 191 -8.58 -11.30 -12.65
N LEU A 192 -7.93 -10.16 -12.43
CA LEU A 192 -8.54 -8.84 -12.61
C LEU A 192 -8.96 -8.54 -14.06
N ALA A 193 -8.22 -9.06 -15.05
CA ALA A 193 -8.59 -8.95 -16.46
C ALA A 193 -9.96 -9.59 -16.75
N THR A 194 -10.28 -10.69 -16.07
CA THR A 194 -11.56 -11.39 -16.26
C THR A 194 -12.75 -10.74 -15.56
N TRP A 195 -12.52 -9.82 -14.62
CA TRP A 195 -13.60 -9.24 -13.81
C TRP A 195 -14.73 -8.57 -14.62
N PRO A 196 -14.46 -7.73 -15.64
CA PRO A 196 -15.54 -7.09 -16.40
C PRO A 196 -16.41 -8.10 -17.15
N LEU A 197 -15.93 -9.32 -17.41
CA LEU A 197 -16.70 -10.38 -18.06
C LEU A 197 -17.90 -10.83 -17.21
N ALA A 198 -17.81 -10.69 -15.88
CA ALA A 198 -18.89 -10.98 -14.94
C ALA A 198 -19.89 -9.82 -14.80
N THR A 199 -19.68 -8.69 -15.49
CA THR A 199 -20.51 -7.48 -15.38
C THR A 199 -21.30 -7.22 -16.67
N PRO A 200 -22.40 -6.43 -16.64
CA PRO A 200 -23.16 -6.12 -17.85
C PRO A 200 -22.38 -5.32 -18.90
N LEU A 201 -21.18 -4.81 -18.58
CA LEU A 201 -20.33 -4.03 -19.47
C LEU A 201 -19.94 -4.75 -20.75
N VAL A 202 -19.87 -6.09 -20.74
CA VAL A 202 -19.53 -6.88 -21.93
C VAL A 202 -20.48 -6.61 -23.10
N LYS A 203 -21.77 -6.38 -22.78
CA LYS A 203 -22.80 -6.17 -23.80
C LYS A 203 -22.89 -4.71 -24.24
N THR A 204 -22.69 -3.76 -23.31
CA THR A 204 -22.87 -2.33 -23.58
C THR A 204 -21.60 -1.64 -24.09
N HIS A 205 -20.43 -2.04 -23.59
CA HIS A 205 -19.14 -1.39 -23.85
C HIS A 205 -18.01 -2.41 -24.09
N ALA A 206 -18.20 -3.31 -25.07
CA ALA A 206 -17.25 -4.36 -25.40
C ALA A 206 -15.82 -3.84 -25.71
N VAL A 207 -15.69 -2.66 -26.32
CA VAL A 207 -14.39 -2.07 -26.68
C VAL A 207 -13.58 -1.68 -25.45
N THR A 208 -14.19 -1.03 -24.45
CA THR A 208 -13.47 -0.64 -23.22
C THR A 208 -13.10 -1.86 -22.39
N VAL A 209 -13.96 -2.89 -22.36
CA VAL A 209 -13.65 -4.19 -21.75
C VAL A 209 -12.47 -4.89 -22.46
N GLY A 210 -12.46 -4.90 -23.79
CA GLY A 210 -11.33 -5.45 -24.56
C GLY A 210 -10.02 -4.73 -24.27
N LEU A 211 -10.05 -3.39 -24.23
CA LEU A 211 -8.88 -2.57 -23.89
C LEU A 211 -8.39 -2.84 -22.46
N TRP A 212 -9.29 -2.99 -21.50
CA TRP A 212 -8.94 -3.38 -20.12
C TRP A 212 -8.21 -4.71 -20.07
N ILE A 213 -8.75 -5.74 -20.72
CA ILE A 213 -8.13 -7.07 -20.74
C ILE A 213 -6.72 -6.98 -21.32
N ILE A 214 -6.55 -6.29 -22.46
CA ILE A 214 -5.24 -6.11 -23.08
C ILE A 214 -4.27 -5.41 -22.12
N HIS A 215 -4.69 -4.33 -21.47
CA HIS A 215 -3.82 -3.58 -20.55
C HIS A 215 -3.49 -4.34 -19.26
N CYS A 216 -4.43 -5.12 -18.71
CA CYS A 216 -4.14 -6.00 -17.58
C CYS A 216 -3.14 -7.10 -17.96
N LEU A 217 -3.26 -7.68 -19.16
CA LEU A 217 -2.33 -8.71 -19.65
C LEU A 217 -0.95 -8.13 -19.95
N THR A 218 -0.85 -6.93 -20.52
CA THR A 218 0.44 -6.26 -20.72
C THR A 218 1.07 -5.88 -19.38
N LEU A 219 0.27 -5.39 -18.41
CA LEU A 219 0.75 -5.10 -17.06
C LEU A 219 1.24 -6.37 -16.34
N ALA A 220 0.59 -7.52 -16.59
CA ALA A 220 0.96 -8.82 -16.02
C ALA A 220 2.32 -9.33 -16.52
N TRP A 221 2.85 -8.80 -17.62
CA TRP A 221 4.17 -9.18 -18.11
C TRP A 221 5.31 -8.62 -17.24
N PHE A 222 5.15 -7.43 -16.67
CA PHE A 222 6.24 -6.75 -15.96
C PHE A 222 6.72 -7.46 -14.69
N PRO A 223 5.85 -8.04 -13.84
CA PRO A 223 6.31 -8.81 -12.69
C PRO A 223 7.14 -10.06 -13.06
N LEU A 224 7.02 -10.56 -14.29
CA LEU A 224 7.79 -11.70 -14.81
C LEU A 224 9.19 -11.30 -15.31
N LEU A 225 9.38 -10.02 -15.65
CA LEU A 225 10.66 -9.51 -16.14
C LEU A 225 11.70 -9.47 -15.01
N PRO A 226 13.00 -9.61 -15.34
CA PRO A 226 14.07 -9.53 -14.35
C PRO A 226 14.07 -8.17 -13.64
N VAL A 227 14.51 -8.15 -12.38
CA VAL A 227 14.58 -6.92 -11.57
C VAL A 227 15.49 -5.89 -12.26
N VAL A 228 14.99 -4.66 -12.35
CA VAL A 228 15.72 -3.54 -12.96
C VAL A 228 16.94 -3.17 -12.12
N GLY A 229 18.04 -2.80 -12.79
CA GLY A 229 19.28 -2.32 -12.14
C GLY A 229 20.54 -3.12 -12.48
N ARG A 230 20.43 -4.20 -13.28
CA ARG A 230 21.61 -4.93 -13.76
C ARG A 230 22.18 -4.35 -15.04
N ASP A 231 21.32 -4.07 -16.03
CA ASP A 231 21.69 -3.53 -17.34
C ASP A 231 20.82 -2.31 -17.67
N SER A 232 21.46 -1.24 -18.14
CA SER A 232 20.75 -0.05 -18.63
C SER A 232 20.43 -0.21 -20.12
N ASN A 233 19.16 0.03 -20.48
CA ASN A 233 18.70 0.05 -21.85
C ASN A 233 17.86 1.31 -22.08
N TYR A 234 18.55 2.39 -22.44
CA TYR A 234 17.94 3.69 -22.69
C TYR A 234 17.01 3.69 -23.92
N GLN A 235 17.17 2.77 -24.88
CA GLN A 235 16.28 2.69 -26.05
C GLN A 235 14.83 2.37 -25.63
N LEU A 236 14.63 1.48 -24.65
CA LEU A 236 13.30 1.20 -24.10
C LEU A 236 12.69 2.43 -23.41
N VAL A 237 13.51 3.23 -22.74
CA VAL A 237 13.07 4.47 -22.11
C VAL A 237 12.65 5.51 -23.16
N THR A 238 13.39 5.61 -24.27
CA THR A 238 13.01 6.49 -25.39
C THR A 238 11.72 6.05 -26.06
N LEU A 239 11.53 4.73 -26.23
CA LEU A 239 10.30 4.16 -26.75
C LEU A 239 9.12 4.55 -25.86
N ALA A 240 9.28 4.47 -24.53
CA ALA A 240 8.27 4.95 -23.60
C ALA A 240 7.94 6.43 -23.81
N GLY A 241 8.97 7.28 -23.96
CA GLY A 241 8.81 8.70 -24.27
C GLY A 241 8.01 8.98 -25.55
N ILE A 242 8.24 8.19 -26.61
CA ILE A 242 7.52 8.33 -27.88
C ILE A 242 6.07 7.84 -27.75
N VAL A 243 5.87 6.68 -27.12
CA VAL A 243 4.54 6.09 -26.90
C VAL A 243 3.67 7.02 -26.06
N SER A 244 4.22 7.64 -25.02
CA SER A 244 3.46 8.57 -24.18
C SER A 244 3.02 9.84 -24.91
N LEU A 245 3.84 10.36 -25.85
CA LEU A 245 3.45 11.47 -26.72
C LEU A 245 2.26 11.10 -27.61
N ILE A 246 2.29 9.90 -28.20
CA ILE A 246 1.18 9.39 -29.02
C ILE A 246 -0.08 9.23 -28.16
N GLU A 247 0.05 8.62 -26.98
CA GLU A 247 -1.06 8.43 -26.04
C GLU A 247 -1.69 9.77 -25.64
N ALA A 248 -0.88 10.77 -25.31
CA ALA A 248 -1.33 12.12 -24.98
C ALA A 248 -2.20 12.72 -26.10
N VAL A 249 -1.74 12.64 -27.34
CA VAL A 249 -2.43 13.19 -28.51
C VAL A 249 -3.74 12.46 -28.76
N VAL A 250 -3.76 11.13 -28.62
CA VAL A 250 -4.97 10.32 -28.76
C VAL A 250 -6.00 10.70 -27.70
N VAL A 251 -5.62 10.82 -26.43
CA VAL A 251 -6.53 11.20 -25.34
C VAL A 251 -7.10 12.60 -25.56
N LEU A 252 -6.27 13.56 -25.98
CA LEU A 252 -6.73 14.93 -26.27
C LEU A 252 -7.69 14.99 -27.46
N TYR A 253 -7.45 14.17 -28.50
CA TYR A 253 -8.36 14.03 -29.63
C TYR A 253 -9.71 13.46 -29.19
N LEU A 254 -9.71 12.38 -28.38
CA LEU A 254 -10.92 11.77 -27.84
C LEU A 254 -11.70 12.73 -26.92
N TYR A 255 -11.00 13.51 -26.10
CA TYR A 255 -11.61 14.54 -25.25
C TYR A 255 -12.33 15.60 -26.09
N LYS A 256 -11.69 16.11 -27.15
CA LYS A 256 -12.30 17.08 -28.08
C LYS A 256 -13.53 16.49 -28.78
N LYS A 257 -13.45 15.22 -29.21
CA LYS A 257 -14.56 14.51 -29.84
C LYS A 257 -15.78 14.40 -28.92
N ASN A 258 -15.56 14.17 -27.62
CA ASN A 258 -16.60 14.05 -26.60
C ASN A 258 -17.09 15.41 -26.05
N LYS A 259 -17.08 16.48 -26.87
CA LYS A 259 -17.51 17.84 -26.52
C LYS A 259 -16.78 18.44 -25.30
N GLY A 260 -15.56 17.98 -25.00
CA GLY A 260 -14.72 18.58 -23.97
C GLY A 260 -14.26 19.97 -24.38
N CYS A 261 -14.40 20.96 -23.50
CA CYS A 261 -13.94 22.32 -23.74
C CYS A 261 -12.53 22.53 -23.19
N PHE A 262 -11.71 23.30 -23.90
CA PHE A 262 -10.37 23.69 -23.47
C PHE A 262 -10.32 25.18 -23.18
N ASN A 263 -9.95 25.55 -21.96
CA ASN A 263 -9.57 26.92 -21.65
C ASN A 263 -8.21 27.26 -22.28
N THR A 264 -7.98 28.53 -22.65
CA THR A 264 -6.72 29.02 -23.25
C THR A 264 -5.51 28.65 -22.40
N MET A 265 -5.59 28.86 -21.08
CA MET A 265 -4.52 28.50 -20.15
C MET A 265 -4.23 26.99 -20.14
N THR A 266 -5.26 26.15 -20.21
CA THR A 266 -5.07 24.70 -20.27
C THR A 266 -4.34 24.27 -21.53
N LYS A 267 -4.62 24.90 -22.67
CA LYS A 267 -3.87 24.64 -23.92
C LYS A 267 -2.39 25.00 -23.75
N VAL A 268 -2.09 26.17 -23.17
CA VAL A 268 -0.71 26.61 -22.92
C VAL A 268 0.01 25.63 -21.98
N VAL A 269 -0.62 25.23 -20.87
CA VAL A 269 -0.04 24.29 -19.92
C VAL A 269 0.24 22.93 -20.57
N LEU A 270 -0.69 22.40 -21.37
CA LEU A 270 -0.48 21.14 -22.10
C LEU A 270 0.68 21.26 -23.09
N VAL A 271 0.78 22.36 -23.85
CA VAL A 271 1.91 22.59 -24.77
C VAL A 271 3.23 22.62 -24.02
N ILE A 272 3.27 23.29 -22.85
CA ILE A 272 4.46 23.28 -21.99
C ILE A 272 4.79 21.86 -21.53
N GLN A 273 3.80 21.06 -21.12
CA GLN A 273 4.00 19.66 -20.71
C GLN A 273 4.50 18.77 -21.85
N PHE A 274 4.04 18.99 -23.09
CA PHE A 274 4.58 18.31 -24.27
C PHE A 274 6.05 18.67 -24.49
N LEU A 275 6.39 19.95 -24.39
CA LEU A 275 7.77 20.43 -24.54
C LEU A 275 8.68 19.89 -23.44
N THR A 276 8.22 19.85 -22.18
CA THR A 276 9.01 19.29 -21.08
C THR A 276 9.27 17.80 -21.29
N LEU A 277 8.29 17.03 -21.77
CA LEU A 277 8.47 15.62 -22.10
C LEU A 277 9.48 15.40 -23.24
N VAL A 278 9.36 16.14 -24.35
CA VAL A 278 10.32 16.07 -25.46
C VAL A 278 11.72 16.43 -24.98
N SER A 279 11.85 17.47 -24.15
CA SER A 279 13.13 17.87 -23.56
C SER A 279 13.72 16.78 -22.67
N ALA A 280 12.90 16.09 -21.86
CA ALA A 280 13.34 15.02 -20.98
C ALA A 280 13.89 13.82 -21.76
N VAL A 281 13.24 13.44 -22.88
CA VAL A 281 13.74 12.37 -23.77
C VAL A 281 15.08 12.77 -24.40
N ALA A 282 15.21 14.01 -24.87
CA ALA A 282 16.46 14.51 -25.44
C ALA A 282 17.60 14.54 -24.41
N ILE A 283 17.32 15.05 -23.19
CA ILE A 283 18.29 15.13 -22.08
C ILE A 283 18.73 13.74 -21.64
N LEU A 284 17.80 12.78 -21.53
CA LEU A 284 18.12 11.41 -21.15
C LEU A 284 19.10 10.80 -22.16
N ASN A 285 18.79 10.88 -23.45
CA ASN A 285 19.65 10.33 -24.51
C ASN A 285 21.01 11.02 -24.57
N HIS A 286 21.03 12.34 -24.45
CA HIS A 286 22.28 13.10 -24.45
C HIS A 286 23.13 12.74 -23.23
N SER A 287 22.52 12.58 -22.06
CA SER A 287 23.22 12.17 -20.83
C SER A 287 23.76 10.74 -20.95
N ALA A 288 22.95 9.80 -21.43
CA ALA A 288 23.36 8.42 -21.67
C ALA A 288 24.53 8.32 -22.66
N TYR A 289 24.48 9.08 -23.76
CA TYR A 289 25.57 9.13 -24.74
C TYR A 289 26.87 9.67 -24.12
N ASN A 290 26.81 10.77 -23.37
CA ASN A 290 28.01 11.33 -22.74
C ASN A 290 28.58 10.45 -21.62
N LEU A 291 27.73 9.73 -20.88
CA LEU A 291 28.12 8.70 -19.91
C LEU A 291 28.85 7.54 -20.61
N SER A 292 28.36 7.07 -21.77
CA SER A 292 29.02 6.01 -22.55
C SER A 292 30.43 6.42 -23.03
N LEU A 293 30.60 7.71 -23.33
CA LEU A 293 31.90 8.29 -23.73
C LEU A 293 32.77 8.71 -22.53
N LYS A 294 32.33 8.49 -21.29
CA LYS A 294 33.02 8.88 -20.05
C LYS A 294 33.35 10.38 -19.95
N ARG A 295 32.60 11.25 -20.65
CA ARG A 295 32.83 12.71 -20.68
C ARG A 295 32.15 13.48 -19.54
N GLY A 296 31.46 12.78 -18.64
CA GLY A 296 30.61 13.40 -17.62
C GLY A 296 29.35 14.03 -18.23
N ILE A 297 28.50 14.61 -17.38
CA ILE A 297 27.22 15.19 -17.81
C ILE A 297 27.35 16.72 -17.90
N PRO A 298 26.90 17.36 -19.00
CA PRO A 298 26.90 18.81 -19.12
C PRO A 298 26.03 19.48 -18.04
N ARG A 299 26.49 20.63 -17.51
CA ARG A 299 25.74 21.41 -16.51
C ARG A 299 24.33 21.80 -16.97
N VAL A 300 24.15 22.03 -18.26
CA VAL A 300 22.86 22.37 -18.87
C VAL A 300 21.84 21.25 -18.65
N ASN A 301 22.24 19.98 -18.80
CA ASN A 301 21.35 18.83 -18.58
C ASN A 301 20.89 18.75 -17.12
N HIS A 302 21.77 19.05 -16.16
CA HIS A 302 21.39 19.09 -14.75
C HIS A 302 20.36 20.19 -14.47
N ILE A 303 20.56 21.40 -14.99
CA ILE A 303 19.62 22.52 -14.81
C ILE A 303 18.24 22.15 -15.34
N PHE A 304 18.15 21.64 -16.57
CA PHE A 304 16.87 21.23 -17.14
C PHE A 304 16.25 20.05 -16.38
N SER A 305 17.03 19.07 -15.93
CA SER A 305 16.52 17.96 -15.13
C SER A 305 15.87 18.47 -13.84
N TRP A 306 16.53 19.37 -13.10
CA TRP A 306 15.95 19.98 -11.90
C TRP A 306 14.72 20.84 -12.21
N LEU A 307 14.74 21.57 -13.34
CA LEU A 307 13.58 22.35 -13.79
C LEU A 307 12.36 21.45 -14.05
N THR A 308 12.54 20.26 -14.63
CA THR A 308 11.42 19.32 -14.85
C THR A 308 10.74 18.90 -13.55
N VAL A 309 11.48 18.74 -12.44
CA VAL A 309 10.93 18.43 -11.12
C VAL A 309 10.09 19.58 -10.57
N ILE A 310 10.54 20.82 -10.76
CA ILE A 310 9.77 22.00 -10.37
C ILE A 310 8.48 22.06 -11.20
N CYS A 311 8.59 21.92 -12.53
CA CYS A 311 7.45 21.93 -13.44
C CYS A 311 6.44 20.82 -13.14
N CYS A 312 6.86 19.63 -12.70
CA CYS A 312 5.94 18.53 -12.46
C CYS A 312 4.91 18.81 -11.35
N VAL A 313 5.31 19.59 -10.33
CA VAL A 313 4.47 19.94 -9.17
C VAL A 313 3.49 21.05 -9.52
N PHE A 314 3.93 22.09 -10.23
CA PHE A 314 3.12 23.29 -10.47
C PHE A 314 2.21 23.19 -11.69
N LEU A 315 2.62 22.55 -12.79
CA LEU A 315 1.84 22.56 -14.02
C LEU A 315 0.43 21.95 -13.87
N PRO A 316 0.22 20.83 -13.12
CA PRO A 316 -1.11 20.28 -12.99
C PRO A 316 -2.10 21.16 -12.27
N THR A 317 -1.67 22.04 -11.35
CA THR A 317 -2.58 22.89 -10.55
C THR A 317 -3.15 24.07 -11.34
N LEU A 318 -2.54 24.39 -12.49
CA LEU A 318 -2.95 25.47 -13.41
C LEU A 318 -4.00 25.03 -14.45
N VAL A 319 -4.29 23.72 -14.53
CA VAL A 319 -5.30 23.16 -15.45
C VAL A 319 -6.72 23.44 -14.92
N THR A 320 -7.73 23.20 -15.76
CA THR A 320 -9.15 23.35 -15.42
C THR A 320 -9.66 22.23 -14.50
N ASP A 321 -10.86 22.42 -13.95
CA ASP A 321 -11.53 21.48 -13.04
C ASP A 321 -12.12 20.24 -13.71
N ALA A 322 -11.90 20.04 -15.01
CA ALA A 322 -12.34 18.84 -15.69
C ALA A 322 -11.52 17.63 -15.21
N LEU A 323 -12.18 16.62 -14.65
CA LEU A 323 -11.54 15.45 -14.01
C LEU A 323 -10.53 14.76 -14.94
N VAL A 324 -10.95 14.43 -16.17
CA VAL A 324 -10.12 13.73 -17.16
C VAL A 324 -8.89 14.55 -17.53
N LEU A 325 -9.07 15.86 -17.74
CA LEU A 325 -8.00 16.75 -18.17
C LEU A 325 -7.00 17.00 -17.04
N ARG A 326 -7.49 17.10 -15.80
CA ARG A 326 -6.65 17.21 -14.61
C ARG A 326 -5.80 15.97 -14.42
N LEU A 327 -6.40 14.78 -14.46
CA LEU A 327 -5.67 13.52 -14.32
C LEU A 327 -4.64 13.33 -15.44
N LEU A 328 -5.02 13.59 -16.69
CA LEU A 328 -4.09 13.54 -17.82
C LEU A 328 -2.91 14.48 -17.60
N SER A 329 -3.18 15.73 -17.22
CA SER A 329 -2.15 16.73 -16.91
C SER A 329 -1.24 16.28 -15.76
N THR A 330 -1.78 15.69 -14.69
CA THR A 330 -0.98 15.15 -13.59
C THR A 330 -0.09 14.00 -14.05
N THR A 331 -0.60 13.07 -14.86
CA THR A 331 0.23 11.98 -15.42
C THR A 331 1.31 12.50 -16.35
N MET A 332 0.99 13.46 -17.22
CA MET A 332 1.92 14.07 -18.18
C MET A 332 2.98 14.94 -17.50
N SER A 333 2.69 15.54 -16.35
CA SER A 333 3.68 16.33 -15.62
C SER A 333 4.65 15.44 -14.84
N LEU A 334 4.16 14.32 -14.28
CA LEU A 334 4.97 13.38 -13.49
C LEU A 334 5.83 12.46 -14.36
N PHE A 335 5.37 12.13 -15.57
CA PHE A 335 6.06 11.19 -16.46
C PHE A 335 7.48 11.63 -16.86
N PRO A 336 7.76 12.89 -17.24
CA PRO A 336 9.12 13.35 -17.55
C PRO A 336 10.12 13.13 -16.41
N VAL A 337 9.69 13.35 -15.16
CA VAL A 337 10.54 13.12 -13.98
C VAL A 337 10.81 11.63 -13.79
N TYR A 338 9.78 10.80 -13.92
CA TYR A 338 9.93 9.34 -13.84
C TYR A 338 10.83 8.79 -14.97
N LEU A 339 10.69 9.34 -16.18
CA LEU A 339 11.49 9.00 -17.35
C LEU A 339 12.98 9.31 -17.14
N LEU A 340 13.31 10.50 -16.59
CA LEU A 340 14.69 10.87 -16.26
C LEU A 340 15.31 10.00 -15.15
N LEU A 341 14.49 9.40 -14.29
CA LEU A 341 14.91 8.50 -13.21
C LEU A 341 14.89 7.01 -13.63
N SER A 342 14.51 6.71 -14.88
CA SER A 342 14.39 5.35 -15.41
C SER A 342 15.61 4.97 -16.25
N THR A 343 16.07 3.73 -16.10
CA THR A 343 17.25 3.21 -16.84
C THR A 343 16.90 2.11 -17.85
N SER A 344 15.68 1.55 -17.78
CA SER A 344 15.26 0.42 -18.62
C SER A 344 13.74 0.40 -18.86
N TYR A 345 13.08 -0.76 -18.81
CA TYR A 345 11.65 -0.93 -19.11
C TYR A 345 10.69 -0.29 -18.10
N GLU A 346 11.19 0.28 -17.00
CA GLU A 346 10.40 0.93 -15.95
C GLU A 346 9.47 2.01 -16.50
N ALA A 347 9.97 2.83 -17.43
CA ALA A 347 9.18 3.89 -18.05
C ALA A 347 7.96 3.34 -18.82
N LEU A 348 8.09 2.17 -19.46
CA LEU A 348 6.97 1.49 -20.13
C LEU A 348 5.97 0.96 -19.10
N PHE A 349 6.45 0.39 -17.99
CA PHE A 349 5.59 -0.06 -16.90
C PHE A 349 4.71 1.07 -16.39
N PHE A 350 5.28 2.26 -16.16
CA PHE A 350 4.51 3.41 -15.69
C PHE A 350 3.40 3.81 -16.68
N LEU A 351 3.67 3.80 -17.99
CA LEU A 351 2.66 4.13 -19.00
C LEU A 351 1.53 3.10 -19.08
N VAL A 352 1.87 1.81 -19.04
CA VAL A 352 0.88 0.74 -19.01
C VAL A 352 0.06 0.81 -17.71
N LEU A 353 0.70 1.14 -16.59
CA LEU A 353 0.00 1.35 -15.32
C LEU A 353 -0.95 2.56 -15.40
N SER A 354 -0.50 3.72 -15.91
CA SER A 354 -1.34 4.93 -15.99
C SER A 354 -2.54 4.75 -16.92
N SER A 355 -2.35 4.10 -18.07
CA SER A 355 -3.42 3.76 -19.00
C SER A 355 -4.40 2.73 -18.40
N THR A 356 -3.90 1.71 -17.69
CA THR A 356 -4.74 0.78 -16.92
C THR A 356 -5.58 1.52 -15.88
N MET A 357 -5.00 2.50 -15.17
CA MET A 357 -5.73 3.30 -14.19
C MET A 357 -6.81 4.16 -14.87
N ALA A 358 -6.51 4.78 -16.01
CA ALA A 358 -7.50 5.52 -16.78
C ALA A 358 -8.66 4.61 -17.25
N LEU A 359 -8.35 3.40 -17.71
CA LEU A 359 -9.36 2.40 -18.09
C LEU A 359 -10.20 1.96 -16.89
N TRP A 360 -9.57 1.72 -15.73
CA TRP A 360 -10.30 1.42 -14.50
C TRP A 360 -11.33 2.51 -14.17
N LEU A 361 -10.93 3.79 -14.20
CA LEU A 361 -11.85 4.91 -13.98
C LEU A 361 -13.02 4.92 -14.98
N THR A 362 -12.75 4.65 -16.27
CA THR A 362 -13.82 4.60 -17.28
C THR A 362 -14.80 3.46 -17.04
N LEU A 363 -14.32 2.29 -16.62
CA LEU A 363 -15.19 1.14 -16.30
C LEU A 363 -16.04 1.42 -15.05
N GLU A 364 -15.46 2.01 -14.00
CA GLU A 364 -16.22 2.42 -12.81
C GLU A 364 -17.27 3.48 -13.16
N HIS A 365 -16.94 4.42 -14.04
CA HIS A 365 -17.91 5.40 -14.52
C HIS A 365 -19.10 4.74 -15.23
N GLN A 366 -18.83 3.81 -16.14
CA GLN A 366 -19.87 3.08 -16.87
C GLN A 366 -20.72 2.17 -15.97
N LEU A 367 -20.15 1.66 -14.88
CA LEU A 367 -20.87 0.87 -13.86
C LEU A 367 -21.61 1.73 -12.84
N SER A 368 -21.21 2.99 -12.67
CA SER A 368 -21.77 3.87 -11.66
C SER A 368 -23.27 4.10 -11.91
N SER A 369 -24.05 4.15 -10.83
CA SER A 369 -25.49 4.49 -10.89
C SER A 369 -25.73 5.86 -11.55
N CYS A 370 -24.75 6.78 -11.45
CA CYS A 370 -24.81 8.08 -12.10
C CYS A 370 -24.91 7.97 -13.63
N PHE A 371 -24.20 7.01 -14.23
CA PHE A 371 -24.27 6.74 -15.66
C PHE A 371 -25.58 6.04 -16.06
N GLN A 372 -26.13 5.19 -15.19
CA GLN A 372 -27.44 4.58 -15.41
C GLN A 372 -28.57 5.63 -15.41
N ASP A 373 -28.52 6.61 -14.51
CA ASP A 373 -29.51 7.67 -14.43
C ASP A 373 -29.37 8.70 -15.58
N TYR A 374 -28.14 8.95 -16.06
CA TYR A 374 -27.85 9.92 -17.13
C TYR A 374 -26.81 9.40 -18.13
N PRO A 375 -27.19 8.52 -19.08
CA PRO A 375 -26.25 7.84 -19.99
C PRO A 375 -25.54 8.77 -20.97
N ASN A 376 -26.04 10.00 -21.16
CA ASN A 376 -25.43 11.00 -22.04
C ASN A 376 -24.36 11.86 -21.34
N THR A 377 -24.17 11.70 -20.02
CA THR A 377 -23.15 12.46 -19.29
C THR A 377 -21.78 11.84 -19.56
N SER A 378 -20.97 12.53 -20.37
CA SER A 378 -19.60 12.08 -20.62
C SER A 378 -18.70 12.33 -19.40
N LEU A 379 -17.76 11.42 -19.14
CA LEU A 379 -16.71 11.57 -18.12
C LEU A 379 -15.95 12.92 -18.24
N ALA A 380 -15.85 13.46 -19.46
CA ALA A 380 -15.19 14.72 -19.77
C ALA A 380 -15.87 15.96 -19.15
N GLN A 381 -17.13 15.85 -18.72
CA GLN A 381 -17.93 16.96 -18.18
C GLN A 381 -18.00 16.94 -16.64
N ILE A 382 -17.46 15.90 -15.99
CA ILE A 382 -17.50 15.79 -14.53
C ILE A 382 -16.46 16.72 -13.92
N PRO A 383 -16.86 17.73 -13.11
CA PRO A 383 -15.91 18.56 -12.39
C PRO A 383 -15.28 17.76 -11.23
N VAL A 384 -14.02 18.08 -10.90
CA VAL A 384 -13.33 17.50 -9.74
C VAL A 384 -14.03 17.91 -8.43
N HIS A 385 -14.64 19.11 -8.40
CA HIS A 385 -15.47 19.58 -7.31
C HIS A 385 -16.94 19.28 -7.62
N ASP A 386 -17.53 18.24 -7.01
CA ASP A 386 -18.99 18.07 -7.05
C ASP A 386 -19.61 18.85 -5.87
N PRO A 387 -20.44 19.88 -6.09
CA PRO A 387 -21.14 20.61 -5.02
C PRO A 387 -22.20 19.76 -4.28
N ARG A 388 -22.36 18.48 -4.64
CA ARG A 388 -23.34 17.54 -4.06
C ARG A 388 -22.80 16.63 -2.97
N ASP A 389 -21.84 17.10 -2.16
CA ASP A 389 -21.40 16.42 -0.92
C ASP A 389 -22.58 16.11 0.05
N GLY A 390 -23.77 16.69 -0.18
CA GLY A 390 -24.99 16.42 0.58
C GLY A 390 -25.76 15.12 0.25
N HIS A 391 -25.53 14.47 -0.90
CA HIS A 391 -26.23 13.24 -1.30
C HIS A 391 -25.27 12.05 -1.48
N ALA A 392 -24.41 11.83 -0.49
CA ALA A 392 -23.51 10.67 -0.46
C ALA A 392 -24.29 9.34 -0.41
N ARG A 393 -23.99 8.42 -1.34
CA ARG A 393 -24.53 7.06 -1.35
C ARG A 393 -24.03 6.27 -0.11
N LYS A 394 -24.85 5.33 0.38
CA LYS A 394 -24.42 4.38 1.42
C LYS A 394 -23.37 3.41 0.85
N VAL A 395 -22.41 3.03 1.69
CA VAL A 395 -21.35 2.07 1.30
C VAL A 395 -21.99 0.74 0.94
N SER A 396 -21.50 0.17 -0.15
CA SER A 396 -21.96 -1.06 -0.79
C SER A 396 -20.81 -2.05 -0.91
N PHE A 397 -21.14 -3.30 -1.24
CA PHE A 397 -20.11 -4.32 -1.53
C PHE A 397 -19.25 -3.98 -2.74
N ASP A 398 -19.77 -3.18 -3.68
CA ASP A 398 -19.00 -2.75 -4.86
C ASP A 398 -17.84 -1.83 -4.46
N ASP A 399 -18.00 -1.05 -3.39
CA ASP A 399 -16.96 -0.15 -2.88
C ASP A 399 -15.81 -0.92 -2.22
N LEU A 400 -16.10 -2.11 -1.69
CA LEU A 400 -15.11 -3.03 -1.13
C LEU A 400 -14.20 -3.57 -2.24
N ARG A 401 -14.78 -3.89 -3.41
CA ARG A 401 -13.99 -4.24 -4.61
C ARG A 401 -13.11 -3.08 -5.07
N CYS A 402 -13.63 -1.86 -5.12
CA CYS A 402 -12.83 -0.68 -5.48
C CYS A 402 -11.66 -0.45 -4.52
N ALA A 403 -11.89 -0.62 -3.21
CA ALA A 403 -10.82 -0.55 -2.21
C ALA A 403 -9.77 -1.66 -2.41
N PHE A 404 -10.20 -2.90 -2.72
CA PHE A 404 -9.29 -3.98 -3.04
C PHE A 404 -8.46 -3.70 -4.30
N PHE A 405 -9.08 -3.20 -5.38
CA PHE A 405 -8.37 -2.83 -6.61
C PHE A 405 -7.32 -1.76 -6.33
N PHE A 406 -7.64 -0.76 -5.51
CA PHE A 406 -6.67 0.24 -5.09
C PHE A 406 -5.45 -0.38 -4.39
N VAL A 407 -5.67 -1.19 -3.35
CA VAL A 407 -4.58 -1.87 -2.62
C VAL A 407 -3.76 -2.75 -3.57
N TYR A 408 -4.42 -3.46 -4.48
CA TYR A 408 -3.78 -4.31 -5.46
C TYR A 408 -2.87 -3.53 -6.43
N PHE A 409 -3.37 -2.46 -7.03
CA PHE A 409 -2.61 -1.63 -7.96
C PHE A 409 -1.46 -0.89 -7.30
N ILE A 410 -1.65 -0.50 -6.05
CA ILE A 410 -0.62 0.10 -5.25
C ILE A 410 0.52 -0.89 -4.95
N ILE A 411 0.22 -2.12 -4.56
CA ILE A 411 1.26 -3.16 -4.36
C ILE A 411 1.91 -3.53 -5.71
N THR A 412 1.12 -3.56 -6.78
CA THR A 412 1.64 -3.73 -8.15
C THR A 412 2.57 -2.60 -8.54
N ALA A 413 2.29 -1.35 -8.17
CA ALA A 413 3.16 -0.21 -8.41
C ALA A 413 4.47 -0.29 -7.61
N PHE A 414 4.45 -0.93 -6.44
CA PHE A 414 5.65 -1.12 -5.60
C PHE A 414 6.57 -2.22 -6.13
N PHE A 415 6.02 -3.38 -6.51
CA PHE A 415 6.81 -4.53 -6.96
C PHE A 415 6.91 -4.66 -8.49
N GLY A 416 6.18 -3.83 -9.24
CA GLY A 416 5.97 -3.99 -10.68
C GLY A 416 7.23 -3.86 -11.52
N THR A 417 8.24 -3.12 -11.06
CA THR A 417 9.53 -2.93 -11.76
C THR A 417 10.75 -3.52 -11.05
N GLY A 418 10.62 -3.90 -9.78
CA GLY A 418 11.74 -4.50 -9.05
C GLY A 418 11.40 -4.91 -7.63
N ASN A 419 12.35 -5.59 -6.98
CA ASN A 419 12.23 -5.91 -5.56
C ASN A 419 12.75 -4.75 -4.70
N ILE A 420 11.96 -3.68 -4.63
CA ILE A 420 12.22 -2.45 -3.87
C ILE A 420 12.35 -2.75 -2.35
N ALA A 421 11.99 -3.96 -1.91
CA ALA A 421 12.07 -4.38 -0.51
C ALA A 421 13.50 -4.46 0.05
N SER A 422 14.54 -4.57 -0.80
CA SER A 422 15.93 -4.43 -0.37
C SER A 422 16.53 -3.11 -0.86
N ILE A 423 16.90 -2.23 0.07
CA ILE A 423 17.63 -0.96 -0.21
C ILE A 423 18.94 -1.22 -0.96
N ASN A 424 19.51 -2.42 -0.84
CA ASN A 424 20.76 -2.82 -1.50
C ASN A 424 20.64 -3.03 -3.02
N THR A 425 19.42 -2.99 -3.57
CA THR A 425 19.18 -3.20 -5.01
C THR A 425 19.11 -1.92 -5.83
N PHE A 426 19.20 -0.73 -5.19
CA PHE A 426 19.12 0.53 -5.94
C PHE A 426 20.44 0.87 -6.62
N ASP A 427 20.40 0.91 -7.94
CA ASP A 427 21.53 1.33 -8.77
C ASP A 427 21.65 2.88 -8.79
N PRO A 428 22.81 3.46 -8.38
CA PRO A 428 23.06 4.90 -8.47
C PRO A 428 22.92 5.49 -9.87
N THR A 429 23.02 4.68 -10.93
CA THR A 429 22.89 5.17 -12.31
C THR A 429 21.54 5.83 -12.61
N THR A 430 20.50 5.45 -11.87
CA THR A 430 19.14 5.99 -11.99
C THR A 430 19.05 7.49 -11.70
N VAL A 431 20.02 8.05 -10.95
CA VAL A 431 19.99 9.45 -10.50
C VAL A 431 20.94 10.35 -11.32
N TYR A 432 21.75 9.78 -12.21
CA TYR A 432 22.82 10.51 -12.90
C TYR A 432 22.34 11.68 -13.75
N CYS A 433 21.12 11.66 -14.30
CA CYS A 433 20.53 12.83 -14.97
C CYS A 433 20.53 14.09 -14.07
N PHE A 434 20.40 13.92 -12.74
CA PHE A 434 20.30 15.00 -11.77
C PHE A 434 21.62 15.32 -11.09
N ILE A 435 22.37 14.30 -10.68
CA ILE A 435 23.62 14.47 -9.97
C ILE A 435 24.55 13.28 -10.21
N THR A 436 25.83 13.57 -10.46
CA THR A 436 26.88 12.56 -10.66
C THR A 436 27.77 12.41 -9.43
N VAL A 437 27.81 13.43 -8.56
CA VAL A 437 28.57 13.41 -7.30
C VAL A 437 27.75 12.71 -6.23
N PHE A 438 28.36 11.73 -5.56
CA PHE A 438 27.69 10.97 -4.51
C PHE A 438 27.22 11.89 -3.38
N SER A 439 25.91 11.91 -3.16
CA SER A 439 25.25 12.67 -2.10
C SER A 439 24.10 11.82 -1.53
N PRO A 440 24.34 11.08 -0.42
CA PRO A 440 23.39 10.08 0.09
C PRO A 440 21.97 10.60 0.26
N PHE A 441 21.82 11.81 0.80
CA PHE A 441 20.51 12.38 1.10
C PHE A 441 19.76 12.83 -0.14
N VAL A 442 20.42 13.51 -1.08
CA VAL A 442 19.78 14.00 -2.32
C VAL A 442 19.46 12.82 -3.24
N MET A 443 20.41 11.90 -3.40
CA MET A 443 20.23 10.68 -4.19
C MET A 443 19.10 9.82 -3.60
N GLY A 444 19.09 9.60 -2.28
CA GLY A 444 18.01 8.88 -1.60
C GLY A 444 16.66 9.57 -1.77
N SER A 445 16.59 10.90 -1.71
CA SER A 445 15.35 11.66 -1.92
C SER A 445 14.81 11.50 -3.34
N LEU A 446 15.68 11.49 -4.37
CA LEU A 446 15.28 11.26 -5.76
C LEU A 446 14.80 9.83 -6.00
N LEU A 447 15.40 8.84 -5.32
CA LEU A 447 14.91 7.47 -5.34
C LEU A 447 13.54 7.33 -4.65
N ILE A 448 13.34 7.99 -3.51
CA ILE A 448 12.02 8.04 -2.86
C ILE A 448 11.00 8.70 -3.79
N LEU A 449 11.36 9.78 -4.47
CA LEU A 449 10.50 10.43 -5.47
C LEU A 449 10.14 9.48 -6.61
N LYS A 450 11.10 8.70 -7.13
CA LYS A 450 10.85 7.67 -8.15
C LYS A 450 9.79 6.65 -7.70
N ILE A 451 9.88 6.19 -6.46
CA ILE A 451 8.92 5.23 -5.88
C ILE A 451 7.54 5.87 -5.67
N LEU A 452 7.51 7.15 -5.28
CA LEU A 452 6.29 7.88 -4.96
C LEU A 452 5.43 8.18 -6.21
N ILE A 453 6.05 8.44 -7.36
CA ILE A 453 5.34 8.87 -8.58
C ILE A 453 4.23 7.88 -9.02
N PRO A 454 4.49 6.57 -9.20
CA PRO A 454 3.43 5.59 -9.49
C PRO A 454 2.31 5.58 -8.45
N PHE A 455 2.64 5.69 -7.16
CA PHE A 455 1.65 5.70 -6.08
C PHE A 455 0.73 6.93 -6.14
N VAL A 456 1.29 8.10 -6.45
CA VAL A 456 0.51 9.33 -6.62
C VAL A 456 -0.48 9.16 -7.78
N VAL A 457 -0.07 8.59 -8.92
CA VAL A 457 -0.99 8.37 -10.06
C VAL A 457 -2.14 7.43 -9.70
N VAL A 458 -1.84 6.27 -9.08
CA VAL A 458 -2.87 5.32 -8.65
C VAL A 458 -3.83 5.97 -7.65
N THR A 459 -3.30 6.77 -6.72
CA THR A 459 -4.10 7.46 -5.70
C THR A 459 -4.93 8.62 -6.28
N CYS A 460 -4.42 9.36 -7.26
CA CYS A 460 -5.18 10.38 -7.99
C CYS A 460 -6.38 9.75 -8.71
N VAL A 461 -6.19 8.58 -9.33
CA VAL A 461 -7.29 7.87 -9.99
C VAL A 461 -8.27 7.29 -8.97
N PHE A 462 -7.81 6.80 -7.83
CA PHE A 462 -8.70 6.40 -6.74
C PHE A 462 -9.53 7.58 -6.19
N ASP A 463 -8.93 8.76 -6.06
CA ASP A 463 -9.66 10.00 -5.77
C ASP A 463 -10.67 10.30 -6.90
N ALA A 464 -10.35 10.07 -8.17
CA ALA A 464 -11.34 10.23 -9.23
C ALA A 464 -12.49 9.21 -9.17
N VAL A 465 -12.21 7.95 -8.80
CA VAL A 465 -13.23 6.90 -8.67
C VAL A 465 -14.25 7.26 -7.58
N HIS A 466 -13.83 7.86 -6.45
CA HIS A 466 -14.81 8.27 -5.44
C HIS A 466 -15.76 9.36 -5.95
N VAL A 467 -15.27 10.30 -6.77
CA VAL A 467 -16.07 11.39 -7.35
C VAL A 467 -17.11 10.79 -8.31
N VAL A 468 -16.66 9.88 -9.16
CA VAL A 468 -17.51 9.20 -10.15
C VAL A 468 -18.58 8.32 -9.49
N CYS A 469 -18.20 7.55 -8.48
CA CYS A 469 -19.13 6.66 -7.77
C CYS A 469 -19.98 7.37 -6.70
N LYS A 470 -19.72 8.66 -6.42
CA LYS A 470 -20.39 9.46 -5.37
C LYS A 470 -20.31 8.83 -3.98
N VAL A 471 -19.16 8.24 -3.68
CA VAL A 471 -18.87 7.58 -2.39
C VAL A 471 -18.07 8.54 -1.52
N PRO A 472 -18.43 8.69 -0.22
CA PRO A 472 -17.67 9.57 0.68
C PRO A 472 -16.25 9.02 0.86
N VAL A 473 -15.26 9.87 0.55
CA VAL A 473 -13.83 9.49 0.55
C VAL A 473 -13.38 8.88 1.86
N ASN A 474 -13.85 9.45 2.98
CA ASN A 474 -13.49 8.96 4.31
C ASN A 474 -13.83 7.47 4.46
N ARG A 475 -14.94 6.99 3.90
CA ARG A 475 -15.34 5.59 4.03
C ARG A 475 -14.55 4.67 3.10
N LEU A 476 -14.30 5.11 1.88
CA LEU A 476 -13.48 4.38 0.91
C LEU A 476 -12.05 4.19 1.46
N PHE A 477 -11.48 5.23 2.06
CA PHE A 477 -10.18 5.16 2.70
C PHE A 477 -10.18 4.26 3.94
N LEU A 478 -11.22 4.30 4.77
CA LEU A 478 -11.34 3.39 5.92
C LEU A 478 -11.44 1.92 5.48
N LEU A 479 -12.04 1.61 4.32
CA LEU A 479 -12.02 0.26 3.74
C LEU A 479 -10.61 -0.17 3.35
N VAL A 480 -9.84 0.72 2.70
CA VAL A 480 -8.43 0.46 2.37
C VAL A 480 -7.63 0.18 3.65
N LEU A 481 -7.83 1.00 4.70
CA LEU A 481 -7.16 0.84 5.99
C LEU A 481 -7.43 -0.55 6.60
N ILE A 482 -8.68 -1.01 6.59
CA ILE A 482 -9.04 -2.36 7.07
C ILE A 482 -8.25 -3.44 6.32
N MET A 483 -8.17 -3.35 4.99
CA MET A 483 -7.47 -4.34 4.17
C MET A 483 -5.96 -4.34 4.44
N THR A 484 -5.35 -3.15 4.58
CA THR A 484 -3.93 -3.04 4.90
C THR A 484 -3.60 -3.46 6.32
N ASP A 485 -4.49 -3.23 7.28
CA ASP A 485 -4.33 -3.70 8.67
C ASP A 485 -4.39 -5.23 8.76
N PHE A 486 -5.28 -5.86 7.97
CA PHE A 486 -5.32 -7.32 7.85
C PHE A 486 -4.04 -7.87 7.24
N LEU A 487 -3.53 -7.23 6.18
CA LEU A 487 -2.27 -7.60 5.55
C LEU A 487 -1.09 -7.48 6.52
N ALA A 488 -1.03 -6.39 7.31
CA ALA A 488 -0.01 -6.20 8.34
C ALA A 488 -0.08 -7.28 9.45
N LEU A 489 -1.28 -7.67 9.87
CA LEU A 489 -1.48 -8.75 10.84
C LEU A 489 -0.99 -10.11 10.29
N GLN A 490 -1.21 -10.40 9.01
CA GLN A 490 -0.68 -11.61 8.39
C GLN A 490 0.85 -11.60 8.38
N PHE A 491 1.47 -10.49 8.00
CA PHE A 491 2.93 -10.36 8.03
C PHE A 491 3.52 -10.45 9.44
N PHE A 492 2.81 -9.99 10.47
CA PHE A 492 3.23 -10.16 11.86
C PHE A 492 3.45 -11.65 12.21
N TYR A 493 2.55 -12.52 11.75
CA TYR A 493 2.68 -13.97 11.97
C TYR A 493 3.74 -14.64 11.09
N LEU A 494 4.07 -14.03 9.95
CA LEU A 494 5.11 -14.52 9.04
C LEU A 494 6.53 -14.09 9.45
N VAL A 495 6.69 -13.26 10.47
CA VAL A 495 8.02 -12.88 10.99
C VAL A 495 8.73 -14.11 11.56
N GLN A 496 9.92 -14.39 11.04
CA GLN A 496 10.74 -15.53 11.42
C GLN A 496 11.85 -15.10 12.40
N ASP A 497 12.06 -15.92 13.43
CA ASP A 497 13.11 -15.75 14.43
C ASP A 497 14.21 -16.83 14.34
N TYR A 498 14.25 -17.55 13.21
CA TYR A 498 15.20 -18.62 12.92
C TYR A 498 15.56 -18.60 11.43
N GLY A 499 16.64 -19.30 11.06
CA GLY A 499 17.14 -19.34 9.69
C GLY A 499 18.36 -18.45 9.51
N SER A 500 18.68 -18.12 8.26
CA SER A 500 19.78 -17.22 7.93
C SER A 500 19.46 -15.79 8.35
N TRP A 501 20.51 -14.98 8.61
CA TRP A 501 20.34 -13.54 8.89
C TRP A 501 19.58 -12.81 7.78
N LEU A 502 19.72 -13.26 6.53
CA LEU A 502 18.98 -12.72 5.39
C LEU A 502 17.48 -13.04 5.47
N GLU A 503 17.10 -14.28 5.79
CA GLU A 503 15.69 -14.68 5.93
C GLU A 503 15.03 -13.95 7.12
N ILE A 504 15.72 -13.86 8.24
CA ILE A 504 15.23 -13.10 9.42
C ILE A 504 15.05 -11.63 9.03
N GLY A 505 16.07 -11.02 8.43
CA GLY A 505 16.03 -9.61 8.01
C GLY A 505 14.92 -9.33 7.01
N THR A 506 14.77 -10.16 5.98
CA THR A 506 13.71 -10.01 4.95
C THR A 506 12.31 -10.14 5.54
N SER A 507 12.08 -11.09 6.45
CA SER A 507 10.77 -11.25 7.10
C SER A 507 10.39 -10.02 7.95
N ILE A 508 11.36 -9.44 8.66
CA ILE A 508 11.16 -8.20 9.43
C ILE A 508 10.94 -7.03 8.48
N SER A 509 11.71 -6.93 7.39
CA SER A 509 11.54 -5.88 6.38
C SER A 509 10.15 -5.92 5.75
N HIS A 510 9.62 -7.10 5.39
CA HIS A 510 8.26 -7.22 4.84
C HIS A 510 7.20 -6.68 5.81
N PHE A 511 7.31 -7.03 7.09
CA PHE A 511 6.40 -6.53 8.12
C PHE A 511 6.49 -5.01 8.29
N VAL A 512 7.71 -4.46 8.36
CA VAL A 512 7.93 -3.01 8.49
C VAL A 512 7.45 -2.26 7.26
N ILE A 513 7.72 -2.77 6.05
CA ILE A 513 7.24 -2.17 4.80
C ILE A 513 5.72 -2.05 4.83
N MET A 514 5.00 -3.11 5.24
CA MET A 514 3.54 -3.07 5.31
C MET A 514 2.99 -2.09 6.34
N LEU A 515 3.60 -1.99 7.51
CA LEU A 515 3.22 -0.98 8.50
C LEU A 515 3.49 0.45 8.02
N SER A 516 4.66 0.68 7.42
CA SER A 516 5.01 1.96 6.82
C SER A 516 4.06 2.31 5.68
N PHE A 517 3.61 1.30 4.92
CA PHE A 517 2.67 1.46 3.82
C PHE A 517 1.38 2.18 4.25
N ILE A 518 0.82 1.79 5.41
CA ILE A 518 -0.38 2.41 5.99
C ILE A 518 -0.17 3.91 6.23
N ILE A 519 0.98 4.30 6.79
CA ILE A 519 1.31 5.69 7.10
C ILE A 519 1.51 6.48 5.80
N TYR A 520 2.27 5.93 4.85
CA TYR A 520 2.55 6.59 3.58
C TYR A 520 1.30 6.79 2.72
N LEU A 521 0.32 5.88 2.77
CA LEU A 521 -0.95 6.04 2.05
C LEU A 521 -1.68 7.33 2.43
N PHE A 522 -1.71 7.71 3.71
CA PHE A 522 -2.31 8.98 4.13
C PHE A 522 -1.58 10.19 3.54
N PHE A 523 -0.25 10.16 3.55
CA PHE A 523 0.58 11.22 3.00
C PHE A 523 0.41 11.34 1.47
N ILE A 524 0.46 10.21 0.76
CA ILE A 524 0.25 10.12 -0.69
C ILE A 524 -1.15 10.61 -1.05
N PHE A 525 -2.16 10.27 -0.24
CA PHE A 525 -3.52 10.74 -0.46
C PHE A 525 -3.65 12.26 -0.32
N GLY A 526 -2.94 12.87 0.64
CA GLY A 526 -2.83 14.33 0.74
C GLY A 526 -2.21 14.96 -0.50
N ILE A 527 -1.12 14.37 -1.02
CA ILE A 527 -0.47 14.82 -2.27
C ILE A 527 -1.39 14.65 -3.47
N ALA A 528 -2.08 13.52 -3.59
CA ALA A 528 -3.02 13.25 -4.67
C ALA A 528 -4.13 14.30 -4.70
N ARG A 529 -4.70 14.64 -3.53
CA ARG A 529 -5.68 15.72 -3.40
C ARG A 529 -5.14 17.10 -3.75
N TYR A 530 -3.87 17.37 -3.43
CA TYR A 530 -3.23 18.60 -3.88
C TYR A 530 -3.23 18.69 -5.41
N PHE A 531 -2.89 17.60 -6.11
CA PHE A 531 -2.90 17.57 -7.57
C PHE A 531 -4.29 17.59 -8.19
N THR A 532 -5.28 16.92 -7.59
CA THR A 532 -6.63 16.85 -8.16
C THR A 532 -7.45 18.11 -7.85
N ARG A 533 -7.43 18.59 -6.60
CA ARG A 533 -8.40 19.59 -6.09
C ARG A 533 -7.87 21.02 -6.04
N ASN A 534 -6.56 21.26 -5.97
CA ASN A 534 -6.08 22.64 -5.86
C ASN A 534 -6.02 23.31 -7.23
N THR A 535 -6.79 24.39 -7.34
CA THR A 535 -6.79 25.27 -8.51
C THR A 535 -6.24 26.62 -8.14
N TRP A 536 -4.99 26.87 -8.54
CA TRP A 536 -4.39 28.21 -8.40
C TRP A 536 -5.05 29.22 -9.34
N TRP A 537 -5.75 28.73 -10.37
CA TRP A 537 -6.49 29.55 -11.32
C TRP A 537 -7.56 30.46 -10.68
N ASN A 538 -8.32 29.96 -9.70
CA ASN A 538 -9.35 30.78 -9.05
C ASN A 538 -8.74 31.94 -8.27
N SER A 539 -7.57 31.75 -7.65
CA SER A 539 -6.84 32.81 -6.94
C SER A 539 -6.19 33.82 -7.87
N ILE A 540 -5.74 33.39 -9.06
CA ILE A 540 -5.15 34.28 -10.07
C ILE A 540 -6.27 35.10 -10.75
N LYS A 541 -7.43 34.50 -11.02
CA LYS A 541 -8.58 35.19 -11.61
C LYS A 541 -9.13 36.30 -10.71
N THR A 542 -9.13 36.10 -9.40
CA THR A 542 -9.53 37.14 -8.41
C THR A 542 -8.51 38.27 -8.24
N HIS A 543 -7.28 38.11 -8.73
CA HIS A 543 -6.25 39.18 -8.68
C HIS A 543 -6.10 39.93 -10.01
N ILE A 544 -6.65 39.40 -11.11
CA ILE A 544 -6.61 40.00 -12.44
C ILE A 544 -7.95 40.69 -12.79
N GLN A 545 -9.03 40.37 -12.08
CA GLN A 545 -10.27 41.15 -12.04
C GLN A 545 -10.20 42.16 -10.91
#